data_AF-A0A2K6A2R5-F1
#
_entry.id   AF-A0A2K6A2R5-F1
#
_cell.length_a   1.000
_cell.length_b   1.000
_cell.length_c   1.000
_cell.angle_alpha   90.00
_cell.angle_beta   90.00
_cell.angle_gamma   90.00
#
_symmetry.space_group_name_H-M   'P 1'
#
loop_
_entity.id
_entity.type
_entity.pdbx_description
1 polymer ?
#
loop_
_entity_poly.entity_id
_entity_poly.type
_entity_poly.pdbx_seq_one_letter_code
_entity_poly.pdbx_strand_id
1 'polypeptide(L)'
;MGAQLCFEANAKAPAAALRFHAETKGAQVRLDTRGCTAHRRATFHDGIVFSQRPVRLGERVALRLLREESGWCGGLRVGFTRLDPACVSVPSLPPFVCPDLEEQSPTWAAVLPEGCALVGDVVRFWVDRRGRLFAKVNAGCRFLLREGVPVGAPLWAVMDVYGTTKAIELLDPTASRLPTAMPWDLSNKAVAEPKATPGEECAICFYHAANTCLVPCGHTYFCRCCAWRVFRDTAKCPVCRWQIEAVAPAQGPPALRTEEGSREEASQYEWQPRPRSESGPCRGRRRSATFFLGKSQKG
;
A
#
# COMPACT_ATOMS: atom_id res chain seq x y z
N MET A 1 38.79 19.87 44.05
CA MET A 1 37.44 19.27 44.03
C MET A 1 36.87 19.45 42.64
N GLY A 2 37.09 18.48 41.75
CA GLY A 2 36.57 18.50 40.39
C GLY A 2 35.23 17.77 40.33
N ALA A 3 34.17 18.47 39.91
CA ALA A 3 32.87 17.87 39.67
C ALA A 3 32.86 17.27 38.26
N GLN A 4 32.79 15.95 38.20
CA GLN A 4 32.71 15.18 36.96
C GLN A 4 31.28 15.22 36.44
N LEU A 5 31.09 15.87 35.28
CA LEU A 5 29.83 15.87 34.54
C LEU A 5 29.62 14.48 33.93
N CYS A 6 28.68 13.73 34.49
CA CYS A 6 28.22 12.46 33.93
C CYS A 6 27.29 12.74 32.74
N PHE A 7 27.80 12.59 31.52
CA PHE A 7 26.97 12.46 30.32
C PHE A 7 26.31 11.09 30.34
N GLU A 8 25.08 10.99 30.83
CA GLU A 8 24.27 9.79 30.66
C GLU A 8 23.83 9.67 29.20
N ALA A 9 24.59 8.87 28.45
CA ALA A 9 24.16 8.35 27.16
C ALA A 9 22.98 7.40 27.38
N ASN A 10 21.75 7.92 27.28
CA ASN A 10 20.52 7.12 27.31
C ASN A 10 20.43 6.25 26.04
N ALA A 11 21.12 5.12 26.04
CA ALA A 11 20.96 4.05 25.08
C ALA A 11 19.62 3.34 25.33
N LYS A 12 18.55 3.91 24.75
CA LYS A 12 17.17 3.39 24.86
C LYS A 12 17.11 1.94 24.37
N ALA A 13 16.71 1.03 25.26
CA ALA A 13 16.47 -0.38 24.95
C ALA A 13 15.62 -0.56 23.66
N PRO A 14 15.88 -1.62 22.86
CA PRO A 14 15.08 -1.89 21.67
C PRO A 14 13.61 -1.99 22.06
N ALA A 15 12.73 -1.29 21.32
CA ALA A 15 11.30 -1.40 21.58
C ALA A 15 10.87 -2.84 21.37
N ALA A 16 9.99 -3.35 22.24
CA ALA A 16 9.35 -4.63 22.03
C ALA A 16 8.75 -4.73 20.61
N ALA A 17 8.84 -5.92 20.03
CA ALA A 17 8.31 -6.23 18.71
C ALA A 17 6.85 -5.75 18.57
N LEU A 18 6.54 -5.09 17.46
CA LEU A 18 5.20 -4.56 17.21
C LEU A 18 4.23 -5.72 16.92
N ARG A 19 3.04 -5.67 17.51
CA ARG A 19 1.94 -6.63 17.38
C ARG A 19 0.63 -5.86 17.25
N PHE A 20 -0.43 -6.54 16.85
CA PHE A 20 -1.77 -6.02 16.88
C PHE A 20 -2.29 -5.95 18.32
N HIS A 21 -3.06 -4.93 18.63
CA HIS A 21 -3.77 -4.83 19.89
C HIS A 21 -4.80 -5.97 20.00
N ALA A 22 -4.78 -6.70 21.11
CA ALA A 22 -5.49 -7.98 21.23
C ALA A 22 -7.02 -7.81 21.26
N GLU A 23 -7.51 -6.76 21.92
CA GLU A 23 -8.94 -6.59 22.22
C GLU A 23 -9.60 -5.68 21.19
N THR A 24 -9.14 -4.43 21.10
CA THR A 24 -9.61 -3.38 20.19
C THR A 24 -9.26 -3.66 18.73
N LYS A 25 -10.23 -4.20 18.00
CA LYS A 25 -10.18 -4.51 16.57
C LYS A 25 -11.61 -4.61 16.01
N GLY A 26 -11.75 -4.49 14.71
CA GLY A 26 -13.03 -4.62 14.02
C GLY A 26 -13.63 -6.02 14.17
N ALA A 27 -14.96 -6.11 14.09
CA ALA A 27 -15.72 -7.33 14.35
C ALA A 27 -15.38 -8.49 13.40
N GLN A 28 -14.95 -8.18 12.18
CA GLN A 28 -14.52 -9.19 11.20
C GLN A 28 -13.07 -9.62 11.39
N VAL A 29 -12.29 -8.98 12.26
CA VAL A 29 -10.88 -9.30 12.46
C VAL A 29 -10.70 -10.45 13.44
N ARG A 30 -9.82 -11.36 13.06
CA ARG A 30 -9.25 -12.36 13.95
C ARG A 30 -7.73 -12.27 13.92
N LEU A 31 -7.14 -12.38 15.10
CA LEU A 31 -5.71 -12.37 15.28
C LEU A 31 -5.20 -13.80 15.48
N ASP A 32 -3.96 -14.05 15.10
CA ASP A 32 -3.26 -15.27 15.52
C ASP A 32 -2.90 -15.22 17.01
N THR A 33 -2.46 -16.36 17.57
CA THR A 33 -2.07 -16.47 18.99
C THR A 33 -0.92 -15.55 19.37
N ARG A 34 -0.08 -15.19 18.40
CA ARG A 34 1.05 -14.27 18.58
C ARG A 34 0.61 -12.81 18.48
N GLY A 35 -0.60 -12.51 18.01
CA GLY A 35 -1.04 -11.15 17.71
C GLY A 35 -0.21 -10.48 16.61
N CYS A 36 0.51 -11.22 15.77
CA CYS A 36 1.29 -10.65 14.67
C CYS A 36 0.59 -10.80 13.33
N THR A 37 -0.47 -11.60 13.23
CA THR A 37 -1.25 -11.75 11.99
C THR A 37 -2.69 -11.33 12.22
N ALA A 38 -3.23 -10.49 11.34
CA ALA A 38 -4.64 -10.12 11.32
C ALA A 38 -5.30 -10.63 10.04
N HIS A 39 -6.44 -11.31 10.17
CA HIS A 39 -7.23 -11.77 9.06
C HIS A 39 -8.69 -11.33 9.20
N ARG A 40 -9.24 -10.76 8.12
CA ARG A 40 -10.68 -10.46 8.01
C ARG A 40 -11.42 -11.77 7.77
N ARG A 41 -12.54 -12.06 8.44
CA ARG A 41 -13.28 -13.33 8.29
C ARG A 41 -14.13 -13.36 7.03
N ALA A 42 -15.06 -12.42 6.92
CA ALA A 42 -16.01 -12.28 5.82
C ALA A 42 -16.14 -10.79 5.43
N THR A 43 -17.04 -10.50 4.48
CA THR A 43 -17.44 -9.14 4.02
C THR A 43 -16.29 -8.30 3.45
N PHE A 44 -16.35 -6.97 3.52
CA PHE A 44 -15.30 -6.05 3.06
C PHE A 44 -15.05 -4.90 4.05
N HIS A 45 -15.70 -4.95 5.22
CA HIS A 45 -15.70 -3.90 6.25
C HIS A 45 -15.44 -4.48 7.65
N ASP A 46 -15.38 -3.62 8.67
CA ASP A 46 -15.03 -3.96 10.05
C ASP A 46 -13.64 -4.62 10.16
N GLY A 47 -12.69 -4.16 9.33
CA GLY A 47 -11.32 -4.66 9.21
C GLY A 47 -10.28 -3.90 10.03
N ILE A 48 -10.71 -2.97 10.88
CA ILE A 48 -9.83 -2.04 11.59
C ILE A 48 -8.97 -2.77 12.63
N VAL A 49 -7.66 -2.49 12.64
CA VAL A 49 -6.71 -2.99 13.65
C VAL A 49 -5.76 -1.89 14.08
N PHE A 50 -5.26 -2.00 15.31
CA PHE A 50 -4.31 -1.06 15.90
C PHE A 50 -3.04 -1.76 16.34
N SER A 51 -1.91 -1.04 16.43
CA SER A 51 -0.72 -1.56 17.13
C SER A 51 -0.97 -1.67 18.63
N GLN A 52 -0.32 -2.63 19.29
CA GLN A 52 -0.48 -2.83 20.73
C GLN A 52 0.23 -1.77 21.60
N ARG A 53 1.12 -0.99 20.99
CA ARG A 53 1.87 0.09 21.63
C ARG A 53 1.97 1.32 20.72
N PRO A 54 2.33 2.49 21.28
CA PRO A 54 2.76 3.62 20.48
C PRO A 54 3.95 3.28 19.58
N VAL A 55 3.95 3.86 18.38
CA VAL A 55 5.01 3.81 17.38
C VAL A 55 5.81 5.11 17.45
N ARG A 56 7.14 5.00 17.44
CA ARG A 56 8.01 6.18 17.50
C ARG A 56 8.00 6.92 16.17
N LEU A 57 8.21 8.22 16.19
CA LEU A 57 8.41 9.00 14.97
C LEU A 57 9.59 8.42 14.16
N GLY A 58 9.37 8.18 12.87
CA GLY A 58 10.33 7.53 11.98
C GLY A 58 10.48 6.01 12.12
N GLU A 59 9.83 5.38 13.11
CA GLU A 59 9.76 3.92 13.20
C GLU A 59 8.93 3.39 12.03
N ARG A 60 9.49 2.41 11.31
CA ARG A 60 8.85 1.81 10.13
C ARG A 60 7.99 0.64 10.56
N VAL A 61 6.68 0.81 10.50
CA VAL A 61 5.72 -0.27 10.68
C VAL A 61 5.75 -1.12 9.42
N ALA A 62 6.17 -2.37 9.55
CA ALA A 62 6.33 -3.29 8.43
C ALA A 62 5.20 -4.32 8.42
N LEU A 63 4.49 -4.41 7.31
CA LEU A 63 3.37 -5.32 7.08
C LEU A 63 3.68 -6.20 5.88
N ARG A 64 3.52 -7.52 6.00
CA ARG A 64 3.46 -8.42 4.84
C ARG A 64 2.00 -8.67 4.46
N LEU A 65 1.67 -8.56 3.17
CA LEU A 65 0.37 -8.98 2.66
C LEU A 65 0.37 -10.50 2.52
N LEU A 66 -0.59 -11.18 3.14
CA LEU A 66 -0.62 -12.65 3.17
C LEU A 66 -1.67 -13.24 2.23
N ARG A 67 -2.77 -12.53 2.00
CA ARG A 67 -3.88 -13.05 1.22
C ARG A 67 -4.69 -11.92 0.61
N GLU A 68 -5.12 -12.14 -0.62
CA GLU A 68 -6.10 -11.33 -1.32
C GLU A 68 -7.37 -12.12 -1.63
N GLU A 69 -8.48 -11.41 -1.80
CA GLU A 69 -9.78 -11.95 -2.18
C GLU A 69 -10.28 -11.22 -3.43
N SER A 70 -10.55 -11.98 -4.49
CA SER A 70 -11.12 -11.44 -5.74
C SER A 70 -12.60 -11.09 -5.57
N GLY A 71 -13.08 -10.14 -6.37
CA GLY A 71 -14.48 -9.68 -6.32
C GLY A 71 -14.73 -8.47 -5.42
N TRP A 72 -13.70 -7.96 -4.74
CA TRP A 72 -13.75 -6.68 -4.02
C TRP A 72 -12.90 -5.61 -4.69
N CYS A 73 -13.28 -4.34 -4.50
CA CYS A 73 -12.51 -3.19 -4.98
C CYS A 73 -11.85 -2.45 -3.81
N GLY A 74 -10.68 -1.88 -4.07
CA GLY A 74 -9.88 -1.13 -3.10
C GLY A 74 -8.92 -2.00 -2.28
N GLY A 75 -8.00 -1.34 -1.57
CA GLY A 75 -6.88 -2.01 -0.93
C GLY A 75 -6.63 -1.59 0.52
N LEU A 76 -5.59 -2.19 1.11
CA LEU A 76 -5.11 -1.92 2.45
C LEU A 76 -5.00 -0.41 2.74
N ARG A 77 -5.54 0.00 3.88
CA ARG A 77 -5.41 1.37 4.39
C ARG A 77 -4.45 1.36 5.57
N VAL A 78 -3.60 2.37 5.64
CA VAL A 78 -2.59 2.51 6.69
C VAL A 78 -2.55 3.94 7.20
N GLY A 79 -2.24 4.11 8.48
CA GLY A 79 -2.23 5.41 9.11
C GLY A 79 -1.75 5.39 10.55
N PHE A 80 -1.97 6.52 11.21
CA PHE A 80 -1.69 6.71 12.63
C PHE A 80 -2.88 7.36 13.33
N THR A 81 -3.06 7.05 14.60
CA THR A 81 -4.10 7.63 15.45
C THR A 81 -3.52 8.06 16.79
N ARG A 82 -4.16 9.05 17.43
CA ARG A 82 -3.93 9.42 18.84
C ARG A 82 -4.88 8.70 19.80
N LEU A 83 -5.79 7.88 19.29
CA LEU A 83 -6.57 7.00 20.13
C LEU A 83 -5.66 5.93 20.73
N ASP A 84 -5.62 5.86 22.06
CA ASP A 84 -5.03 4.70 22.74
C ASP A 84 -6.01 3.53 22.58
N PRO A 85 -5.63 2.43 21.90
CA PRO A 85 -6.51 1.30 21.68
C PRO A 85 -7.01 0.68 23.00
N ALA A 86 -6.27 0.81 24.10
CA ALA A 86 -6.71 0.33 25.42
C ALA A 86 -7.91 1.11 25.97
N CYS A 87 -8.15 2.32 25.46
CA CYS A 87 -9.24 3.21 25.89
C CYS A 87 -10.40 3.29 24.88
N VAL A 88 -10.30 2.60 23.73
CA VAL A 88 -11.33 2.62 22.69
C VAL A 88 -12.35 1.52 22.94
N SER A 89 -13.63 1.89 22.96
CA SER A 89 -14.73 0.94 23.04
C SER A 89 -14.93 0.24 21.68
N VAL A 90 -14.94 -1.10 21.66
CA VAL A 90 -15.11 -1.86 20.40
C VAL A 90 -16.42 -1.54 19.68
N PRO A 91 -17.58 -1.42 20.37
CA PRO A 91 -18.82 -0.99 19.72
C PRO A 91 -18.79 0.40 19.08
N SER A 92 -17.84 1.27 19.45
CA SER A 92 -17.69 2.59 18.83
C SER A 92 -16.75 2.59 17.61
N LEU A 93 -16.18 1.44 17.23
CA LEU A 93 -15.40 1.36 16.00
C LEU A 93 -16.33 1.42 14.78
N PRO A 94 -16.10 2.36 13.85
CA PRO A 94 -16.85 2.40 12.61
C PRO A 94 -16.40 1.28 11.65
N PRO A 95 -17.15 1.03 10.56
CA PRO A 95 -16.82 -0.02 9.61
C PRO A 95 -15.51 0.22 8.84
N PHE A 96 -15.09 1.49 8.67
CA PHE A 96 -13.92 1.86 7.88
C PHE A 96 -13.00 2.85 8.59
N VAL A 97 -11.69 2.77 8.31
CA VAL A 97 -10.77 3.82 8.78
C VAL A 97 -10.96 5.13 8.00
N CYS A 98 -11.14 5.04 6.68
CA CYS A 98 -11.38 6.18 5.81
C CYS A 98 -12.76 6.02 5.12
N PRO A 99 -13.66 7.01 5.20
CA PRO A 99 -13.53 8.28 5.93
C PRO A 99 -13.89 8.20 7.42
N ASP A 100 -14.61 7.16 7.86
CA ASP A 100 -15.36 7.18 9.12
C ASP A 100 -14.53 7.45 10.38
N LEU A 101 -13.52 6.61 10.67
CA LEU A 101 -12.71 6.77 11.88
C LEU A 101 -11.92 8.08 11.87
N GLU A 102 -11.46 8.50 10.70
CA GLU A 102 -10.76 9.75 10.51
C GLU A 102 -11.64 10.97 10.81
N GLU A 103 -12.89 10.99 10.34
CA GLU A 103 -13.79 12.12 10.59
C GLU A 103 -14.26 12.19 12.05
N GLN A 104 -14.30 11.05 12.73
CA GLN A 104 -14.83 10.93 14.10
C GLN A 104 -13.75 11.07 15.18
N SER A 105 -12.47 11.01 14.83
CA SER A 105 -11.40 10.87 15.82
C SER A 105 -10.08 11.48 15.35
N PRO A 106 -9.09 11.69 16.24
CA PRO A 106 -7.75 12.16 15.85
C PRO A 106 -6.96 11.03 15.16
N THR A 107 -7.37 10.69 13.94
CA THR A 107 -6.84 9.61 13.10
C THR A 107 -6.47 10.17 11.73
N TRP A 108 -5.32 9.75 11.19
CA TRP A 108 -4.83 10.16 9.88
C TRP A 108 -4.37 8.93 9.11
N ALA A 109 -5.15 8.52 8.12
CA ALA A 109 -4.86 7.34 7.32
C ALA A 109 -5.00 7.61 5.83
N ALA A 110 -4.55 6.66 5.01
CA ALA A 110 -4.73 6.73 3.56
C ALA A 110 -4.84 5.32 2.99
N VAL A 111 -5.55 5.20 1.88
CA VAL A 111 -5.56 3.99 1.05
C VAL A 111 -4.20 3.86 0.37
N LEU A 112 -3.61 2.66 0.40
CA LEU A 112 -2.47 2.36 -0.44
C LEU A 112 -2.88 2.42 -1.92
N PRO A 113 -2.10 3.06 -2.82
CA PRO A 113 -2.41 3.12 -4.24
C PRO A 113 -2.70 1.74 -4.83
N GLU A 114 -3.69 1.65 -5.73
CA GLU A 114 -4.22 0.36 -6.16
C GLU A 114 -3.15 -0.55 -6.81
N GLY A 115 -3.18 -1.81 -6.37
CA GLY A 115 -2.20 -2.86 -6.65
C GLY A 115 -0.74 -2.55 -6.26
N CYS A 116 -0.43 -1.46 -5.54
CA CYS A 116 0.96 -1.13 -5.17
C CYS A 116 1.63 -2.17 -4.27
N ALA A 117 0.82 -2.99 -3.62
CA ALA A 117 1.24 -4.16 -2.89
C ALA A 117 0.39 -5.35 -3.36
N LEU A 118 1.06 -6.47 -3.58
CA LEU A 118 0.48 -7.78 -3.88
C LEU A 118 0.72 -8.73 -2.71
N VAL A 119 0.06 -9.89 -2.72
CA VAL A 119 0.38 -10.98 -1.79
C VAL A 119 1.87 -11.32 -1.81
N GLY A 120 2.49 -11.37 -0.63
CA GLY A 120 3.92 -11.58 -0.41
C GLY A 120 4.71 -10.28 -0.21
N ASP A 121 4.20 -9.15 -0.69
CA ASP A 121 4.88 -7.86 -0.56
C ASP A 121 4.94 -7.36 0.88
N VAL A 122 6.01 -6.64 1.18
CA VAL A 122 6.22 -5.97 2.46
C VAL A 122 6.00 -4.47 2.31
N VAL A 123 4.88 -3.98 2.83
CA VAL A 123 4.59 -2.55 2.98
C VAL A 123 5.24 -2.03 4.25
N ARG A 124 5.99 -0.94 4.13
CA ARG A 124 6.52 -0.18 5.27
C ARG A 124 5.95 1.22 5.25
N PHE A 125 5.31 1.63 6.34
CA PHE A 125 4.81 3.00 6.49
C PHE A 125 5.33 3.62 7.79
N TRP A 126 5.48 4.94 7.77
CA TRP A 126 6.00 5.72 8.89
C TRP A 126 5.58 7.18 8.77
N VAL A 127 5.61 7.90 9.89
CA VAL A 127 5.48 9.35 9.94
C VAL A 127 6.85 9.99 10.19
N ASP A 128 7.18 11.04 9.44
CA ASP A 128 8.42 11.79 9.65
C ASP A 128 8.25 12.92 10.70
N ARG A 129 9.35 13.62 11.01
CA ARG A 129 9.33 14.73 11.98
C ARG A 129 8.49 15.93 11.52
N ARG A 130 8.11 16.01 10.24
CA ARG A 130 7.27 17.05 9.66
C ARG A 130 5.79 16.67 9.66
N GLY A 131 5.42 15.51 10.20
CA GLY A 131 4.03 15.05 10.19
C GLY A 131 3.58 14.52 8.83
N ARG A 132 4.51 14.04 7.99
CA ARG A 132 4.20 13.44 6.69
C ARG A 132 4.18 11.92 6.80
N LEU A 133 3.05 11.32 6.45
CA LEU A 133 2.84 9.88 6.36
C LEU A 133 3.36 9.37 5.01
N PHE A 134 4.36 8.49 5.07
CA PHE A 134 4.92 7.83 3.90
C PHE A 134 4.62 6.33 3.92
N ALA A 135 4.57 5.74 2.75
CA ALA A 135 4.66 4.30 2.56
C ALA A 135 5.71 3.93 1.50
N LYS A 136 6.22 2.70 1.60
CA LYS A 136 7.14 2.07 0.65
C LYS A 136 6.81 0.58 0.59
N VAL A 137 6.69 0.04 -0.62
CA VAL A 137 6.49 -1.40 -0.83
C VAL A 137 7.81 -2.04 -1.25
N ASN A 138 8.26 -3.07 -0.54
CA ASN A 138 9.53 -3.75 -0.76
C ASN A 138 10.71 -2.76 -0.89
N ALA A 139 11.56 -2.94 -1.91
CA ALA A 139 12.63 -2.02 -2.27
C ALA A 139 12.13 -0.77 -3.01
N GLY A 140 10.84 -0.69 -3.34
CA GLY A 140 10.13 0.31 -4.15
C GLY A 140 10.36 1.79 -3.81
N CYS A 141 9.81 2.68 -4.64
CA CYS A 141 9.82 4.10 -4.34
C CYS A 141 9.01 4.39 -3.08
N ARG A 142 9.53 5.26 -2.21
CA ARG A 142 8.71 5.88 -1.15
C ARG A 142 7.68 6.78 -1.80
N PHE A 143 6.43 6.77 -1.34
CA PHE A 143 5.43 7.75 -1.75
C PHE A 143 4.75 8.38 -0.53
N LEU A 144 4.41 9.66 -0.68
CA LEU A 144 3.66 10.43 0.30
C LEU A 144 2.19 10.01 0.21
N LEU A 145 1.65 9.57 1.34
CA LEU A 145 0.26 9.20 1.50
C LEU A 145 -0.57 10.37 2.02
N ARG A 146 -0.04 11.10 3.02
CA ARG A 146 -0.75 12.20 3.68
C ARG A 146 0.20 13.14 4.40
N GLU A 147 -0.21 14.40 4.55
CA GLU A 147 0.44 15.41 5.37
C GLU A 147 -0.44 15.82 6.55
N GLY A 148 0.13 16.56 7.51
CA GLY A 148 -0.62 17.12 8.63
C GLY A 148 -0.84 16.18 9.80
N VAL A 149 -0.10 15.07 9.91
CA VAL A 149 -0.13 14.20 11.08
C VAL A 149 0.53 14.91 12.27
N PRO A 150 -0.20 15.24 13.35
CA PRO A 150 0.35 16.02 14.45
C PRO A 150 1.40 15.26 15.25
N VAL A 151 2.64 15.72 15.18
CA VAL A 151 3.78 15.17 15.93
C VAL A 151 3.85 15.74 17.36
N GLY A 152 4.54 15.06 18.27
CA GLY A 152 4.76 15.53 19.65
C GLY A 152 3.90 14.86 20.73
N ALA A 153 3.02 13.93 20.35
CA ALA A 153 2.31 13.04 21.26
C ALA A 153 2.45 11.59 20.77
N PRO A 154 2.16 10.59 21.63
CA PRO A 154 2.11 9.20 21.22
C PRO A 154 1.15 8.98 20.03
N LEU A 155 1.60 8.15 19.08
CA LEU A 155 0.82 7.72 17.93
C LEU A 155 0.78 6.20 17.89
N TRP A 156 -0.39 5.62 17.68
CA TRP A 156 -0.54 4.19 17.40
C TRP A 156 -0.69 4.00 15.90
N ALA A 157 -0.15 2.91 15.37
CA ALA A 157 -0.42 2.53 14.00
C ALA A 157 -1.87 2.04 13.90
N VAL A 158 -2.58 2.47 12.86
CA VAL A 158 -3.90 1.97 12.52
C VAL A 158 -3.88 1.45 11.09
N MET A 159 -4.52 0.31 10.88
CA MET A 159 -4.65 -0.32 9.57
C MET A 159 -6.09 -0.78 9.37
N ASP A 160 -6.51 -0.88 8.12
CA ASP A 160 -7.80 -1.42 7.73
C ASP A 160 -7.59 -2.59 6.76
N VAL A 161 -7.90 -3.81 7.20
CA VAL A 161 -7.86 -5.02 6.38
C VAL A 161 -9.09 -5.00 5.44
N TYR A 162 -8.99 -4.14 4.42
CA TYR A 162 -10.10 -3.72 3.58
C TYR A 162 -9.98 -4.22 2.13
N GLY A 163 -11.14 -4.38 1.49
CA GLY A 163 -11.25 -4.64 0.05
C GLY A 163 -10.59 -5.95 -0.33
N THR A 164 -9.70 -5.91 -1.32
CA THR A 164 -8.97 -7.08 -1.80
C THR A 164 -8.05 -7.65 -0.72
N THR A 165 -7.56 -6.86 0.23
CA THR A 165 -6.65 -7.33 1.27
C THR A 165 -7.42 -8.13 2.34
N LYS A 166 -7.09 -9.41 2.49
CA LYS A 166 -7.78 -10.35 3.39
C LYS A 166 -6.97 -10.65 4.65
N ALA A 167 -5.64 -10.63 4.56
CA ALA A 167 -4.77 -10.87 5.71
C ALA A 167 -3.44 -10.12 5.61
N ILE A 168 -2.96 -9.64 6.76
CA ILE A 168 -1.69 -8.93 6.92
C ILE A 168 -0.91 -9.44 8.13
N GLU A 169 0.41 -9.41 8.06
CA GLU A 169 1.34 -9.79 9.15
C GLU A 169 2.23 -8.61 9.53
N LEU A 170 2.25 -8.24 10.82
CA LEU A 170 3.23 -7.31 11.38
C LEU A 170 4.59 -7.99 11.50
N LEU A 171 5.58 -7.44 10.82
CA LEU A 171 6.95 -7.95 10.84
C LEU A 171 7.77 -7.28 11.95
N ASP A 172 8.50 -8.09 12.69
CA ASP A 172 9.47 -7.61 13.68
C ASP A 172 10.73 -7.08 12.96
N PRO A 173 11.08 -5.78 13.13
CA PRO A 173 12.31 -5.23 12.55
C PRO A 173 13.57 -5.98 13.00
N THR A 174 13.56 -6.55 14.21
CA THR A 174 14.69 -7.24 14.84
C THR A 174 14.78 -8.73 14.48
N ALA A 175 13.71 -9.36 13.99
CA ALA A 175 13.72 -10.78 13.60
C ALA A 175 14.58 -11.06 12.35
N SER A 176 15.09 -10.03 11.68
CA SER A 176 16.09 -10.18 10.61
C SER A 176 17.53 -10.37 11.11
N ARG A 177 17.77 -10.51 12.44
CA ARG A 177 19.11 -10.52 13.06
C ARG A 177 19.53 -11.77 13.85
N LEU A 178 19.08 -12.99 13.53
CA LEU A 178 19.66 -14.19 14.15
C LEU A 178 19.99 -15.33 13.17
N PRO A 179 20.99 -16.17 13.50
CA PRO A 179 22.06 -16.55 12.58
C PRO A 179 22.20 -18.07 12.39
N THR A 180 22.65 -18.50 11.20
CA THR A 180 23.21 -19.85 11.05
C THR A 180 24.70 -19.71 10.87
N ALA A 181 25.44 -20.27 11.83
CA ALA A 181 26.89 -20.33 11.87
C ALA A 181 27.47 -20.99 10.60
N MET A 182 28.55 -20.42 10.07
CA MET A 182 29.90 -20.99 10.11
C MET A 182 30.95 -19.91 9.77
N PRO A 183 32.22 -20.09 10.19
CA PRO A 183 33.15 -19.01 10.48
C PRO A 183 34.07 -18.65 9.31
N TRP A 184 34.63 -17.44 9.43
CA TRP A 184 35.87 -16.87 8.86
C TRP A 184 36.07 -16.98 7.33
N ASP A 185 35.92 -15.87 6.58
CA ASP A 185 37.02 -14.94 6.29
C ASP A 185 36.66 -13.90 5.22
N LEU A 186 37.10 -12.67 5.48
CA LEU A 186 37.47 -11.60 4.55
C LEU A 186 36.78 -11.58 3.17
N SER A 187 35.76 -10.72 3.02
CA SER A 187 35.80 -9.56 2.10
C SER A 187 34.41 -8.92 1.96
N ASN A 188 34.40 -7.59 1.87
CA ASN A 188 33.24 -6.78 1.50
C ASN A 188 32.49 -7.38 0.30
N LYS A 189 31.30 -7.96 0.50
CA LYS A 189 30.24 -7.99 -0.52
C LYS A 189 28.88 -7.80 0.14
N ALA A 190 28.36 -6.59 0.00
CA ALA A 190 26.93 -6.34 0.01
C ALA A 190 26.26 -7.35 -0.92
N VAL A 191 25.27 -8.09 -0.42
CA VAL A 191 24.42 -8.94 -1.24
C VAL A 191 23.79 -8.06 -2.31
N ALA A 192 24.17 -8.31 -3.55
CA ALA A 192 23.73 -7.54 -4.69
C ALA A 192 22.21 -7.69 -4.84
N GLU A 193 21.55 -6.53 -4.87
CA GLU A 193 20.19 -6.32 -5.37
C GLU A 193 19.99 -7.09 -6.68
N PRO A 194 18.75 -7.49 -7.04
CA PRO A 194 18.42 -7.60 -8.45
C PRO A 194 18.39 -6.17 -8.99
N LYS A 195 19.57 -5.59 -9.22
CA LYS A 195 19.73 -4.39 -10.02
C LYS A 195 19.12 -4.71 -11.37
N ALA A 196 18.28 -3.80 -11.86
CA ALA A 196 17.91 -3.81 -13.27
C ALA A 196 19.20 -3.91 -14.09
N THR A 197 19.15 -4.67 -15.19
CA THR A 197 20.22 -4.59 -16.18
C THR A 197 20.35 -3.13 -16.63
N PRO A 198 21.58 -2.60 -16.82
CA PRO A 198 21.76 -1.24 -17.32
C PRO A 198 20.97 -1.06 -18.62
N GLY A 199 19.92 -0.22 -18.60
CA GLY A 199 19.01 0.00 -19.74
C GLY A 199 17.54 -0.35 -19.48
N GLU A 200 17.22 -1.08 -18.40
CA GLU A 200 15.83 -1.42 -18.02
C GLU A 200 15.34 -0.65 -16.78
N GLU A 201 15.99 0.48 -16.46
CA GLU A 201 15.69 1.26 -15.26
C GLU A 201 14.54 2.26 -15.49
N CYS A 202 13.78 2.50 -14.43
CA CYS A 202 12.71 3.47 -14.43
C CYS A 202 13.25 4.88 -14.63
N ALA A 203 12.76 5.57 -15.66
CA ALA A 203 13.17 6.93 -16.04
C ALA A 203 12.89 8.03 -14.99
N ILE A 204 12.11 7.73 -13.94
CA ILE A 204 11.79 8.69 -12.86
C ILE A 204 12.68 8.46 -11.64
N CYS A 205 12.96 7.21 -11.27
CA CYS A 205 13.68 6.91 -10.03
C CYS A 205 15.08 6.33 -10.23
N PHE A 206 15.44 5.94 -11.44
CA PHE A 206 16.76 5.39 -11.83
C PHE A 206 17.25 4.28 -10.88
N TYR A 207 16.33 3.49 -10.35
CA TYR A 207 16.64 2.49 -9.31
C TYR A 207 15.81 1.22 -9.47
N HIS A 208 14.52 1.35 -9.78
CA HIS A 208 13.64 0.20 -10.03
C HIS A 208 13.58 -0.14 -11.50
N ALA A 209 13.35 -1.43 -11.81
CA ALA A 209 13.08 -1.87 -13.17
C ALA A 209 11.82 -1.20 -13.75
N ALA A 210 11.89 -0.85 -15.02
CA ALA A 210 10.82 -0.31 -15.85
C ALA A 210 9.88 -1.45 -16.28
N ASN A 211 9.00 -1.85 -15.37
CA ASN A 211 8.13 -3.03 -15.51
C ASN A 211 6.64 -2.68 -15.59
N THR A 212 6.29 -1.45 -15.92
CA THR A 212 4.90 -0.96 -15.88
C THR A 212 4.56 -0.12 -17.10
N CYS A 213 3.42 -0.45 -17.70
CA CYS A 213 2.83 0.20 -18.86
C CYS A 213 1.75 1.21 -18.44
N LEU A 214 1.75 2.38 -19.09
CA LEU A 214 0.67 3.37 -18.99
C LEU A 214 -0.34 3.17 -20.13
N VAL A 215 -1.61 2.91 -19.79
CA VAL A 215 -2.69 2.67 -20.75
C VAL A 215 -3.43 3.99 -21.04
N PRO A 216 -3.79 4.29 -22.31
CA PRO A 216 -3.64 3.45 -23.51
C PRO A 216 -2.32 3.62 -24.26
N CYS A 217 -1.45 4.56 -23.86
CA CYS A 217 -0.32 4.97 -24.68
C CYS A 217 0.83 3.95 -24.77
N GLY A 218 0.82 2.89 -23.97
CA GLY A 218 1.77 1.78 -24.08
C GLY A 218 3.16 2.04 -23.50
N HIS A 219 3.42 3.20 -22.91
CA HIS A 219 4.77 3.56 -22.46
C HIS A 219 5.18 2.78 -21.21
N THR A 220 6.31 2.06 -21.30
CA THR A 220 6.79 1.11 -20.28
C THR A 220 7.99 1.58 -19.46
N TYR A 221 8.47 2.81 -19.64
CA TYR A 221 9.70 3.36 -19.03
C TYR A 221 9.65 3.59 -17.51
N PHE A 222 8.59 3.13 -16.85
CA PHE A 222 8.30 3.46 -15.47
C PHE A 222 8.23 2.19 -14.63
N CYS A 223 8.79 2.23 -13.43
CA CYS A 223 8.47 1.24 -12.42
C CYS A 223 7.04 1.47 -11.95
N ARG A 224 6.46 0.42 -11.37
CA ARG A 224 5.10 0.43 -10.85
C ARG A 224 4.82 1.61 -9.92
N CYS A 225 5.72 1.90 -8.98
CA CYS A 225 5.54 2.98 -8.02
C CYS A 225 5.53 4.38 -8.68
N CYS A 226 6.39 4.60 -9.67
CA CYS A 226 6.49 5.89 -10.37
C CYS A 226 5.32 6.09 -11.32
N ALA A 227 4.90 5.05 -12.04
CA ALA A 227 3.73 5.07 -12.91
C ALA A 227 2.46 5.46 -12.14
N TRP A 228 2.23 4.85 -10.97
CA TRP A 228 1.08 5.18 -10.12
C TRP A 228 1.14 6.60 -9.54
N ARG A 229 2.34 7.11 -9.21
CA ARG A 229 2.48 8.51 -8.79
C ARG A 229 2.05 9.46 -9.89
N VAL A 230 2.53 9.24 -11.11
CA VAL A 230 2.16 10.07 -12.26
C VAL A 230 0.66 9.99 -12.52
N PHE A 231 0.07 8.79 -12.49
CA PHE A 231 -1.35 8.59 -12.68
C PHE A 231 -2.18 9.41 -11.68
N ARG A 232 -1.79 9.42 -10.40
CA ARG A 232 -2.50 10.16 -9.34
C ARG A 232 -2.28 11.67 -9.42
N ASP A 233 -1.05 12.12 -9.63
CA ASP A 233 -0.69 13.52 -9.45
C ASP A 233 -1.01 14.35 -10.72
N THR A 234 -0.79 13.79 -11.92
CA THR A 234 -1.01 14.52 -13.19
C THR A 234 -1.97 13.82 -14.14
N ALA A 235 -2.18 12.51 -14.00
CA ALA A 235 -2.94 11.67 -14.92
C ALA A 235 -2.52 11.80 -16.40
N LYS A 236 -1.29 12.27 -16.67
CA LYS A 236 -0.74 12.48 -18.02
C LYS A 236 0.62 11.78 -18.15
N CYS A 237 0.77 10.98 -19.20
CA CYS A 237 2.01 10.25 -19.48
C CYS A 237 3.20 11.21 -19.59
N PRO A 238 4.33 10.99 -18.90
CA PRO A 238 5.48 11.90 -18.97
C PRO A 238 6.17 11.90 -20.34
N VAL A 239 5.96 10.84 -21.14
CA VAL A 239 6.57 10.69 -22.47
C VAL A 239 5.72 11.37 -23.55
N CYS A 240 4.47 10.95 -23.70
CA CYS A 240 3.61 11.43 -24.79
C CYS A 240 2.55 12.44 -24.36
N ARG A 241 2.46 12.77 -23.07
CA ARG A 241 1.46 13.69 -22.47
C ARG A 241 0.00 13.24 -22.62
N TRP A 242 -0.24 12.05 -23.16
CA TRP A 242 -1.58 11.45 -23.27
C TRP A 242 -2.18 11.20 -21.89
N GLN A 243 -3.50 11.34 -21.79
CA GLN A 243 -4.25 11.00 -20.58
C GLN A 243 -4.09 9.50 -20.26
N ILE A 244 -3.72 9.20 -19.02
CA ILE A 244 -3.57 7.84 -18.53
C ILE A 244 -4.94 7.41 -17.99
N GLU A 245 -5.41 6.24 -18.43
CA GLU A 245 -6.66 5.64 -17.97
C GLU A 245 -6.41 4.52 -16.97
N ALA A 246 -5.31 3.78 -17.13
CA ALA A 246 -4.91 2.72 -16.21
C ALA A 246 -3.39 2.52 -16.17
N VAL A 247 -2.92 1.86 -15.12
CA VAL A 247 -1.52 1.46 -14.92
C VAL A 247 -1.45 -0.06 -14.84
N ALA A 248 -0.78 -0.69 -15.80
CA ALA A 248 -0.73 -2.15 -15.96
C ALA A 248 0.73 -2.66 -15.91
N PRO A 249 0.98 -3.93 -15.53
CA PRO A 249 2.31 -4.53 -15.70
C PRO A 249 2.74 -4.46 -17.18
N ALA A 250 4.01 -4.18 -17.44
CA ALA A 250 4.56 -4.35 -18.79
C ALA A 250 4.57 -5.85 -19.09
N GLN A 251 3.86 -6.28 -20.14
CA GLN A 251 4.02 -7.64 -20.63
C GLN A 251 5.45 -7.77 -21.14
N GLY A 252 6.18 -8.78 -20.67
CA GLY A 252 7.55 -9.05 -21.12
C GLY A 252 7.61 -9.35 -22.62
N PRO A 253 8.80 -9.37 -23.23
CA PRO A 253 8.93 -9.77 -24.63
C PRO A 253 8.35 -11.18 -24.82
N PRO A 254 7.64 -11.44 -25.94
CA PRO A 254 7.24 -12.81 -26.26
C PRO A 254 8.51 -13.64 -26.39
N ALA A 255 8.62 -14.72 -25.61
CA ALA A 255 9.64 -15.72 -25.83
C ALA A 255 9.58 -16.14 -27.32
N LEU A 256 10.74 -16.07 -27.99
CA LEU A 256 10.94 -16.57 -29.34
C LEU A 256 10.27 -17.94 -29.46
N ARG A 257 9.17 -18.00 -30.23
CA ARG A 257 8.65 -19.27 -30.73
C ARG A 257 9.67 -19.77 -31.73
N THR A 258 10.47 -20.74 -31.33
CA THR A 258 11.01 -21.72 -32.28
C THR A 258 9.81 -22.40 -32.93
N GLU A 259 9.64 -22.15 -34.23
CA GLU A 259 8.72 -22.90 -35.06
C GLU A 259 9.24 -24.34 -35.18
N GLU A 260 8.57 -25.29 -34.56
CA GLU A 260 8.38 -26.63 -35.15
C GLU A 260 6.95 -27.05 -34.87
N GLY A 261 6.22 -27.31 -35.95
CA GLY A 261 4.80 -27.59 -35.92
C GLY A 261 4.48 -29.04 -35.55
N SER A 262 3.39 -29.20 -34.82
CA SER A 262 2.44 -30.28 -35.07
C SER A 262 1.05 -29.85 -34.62
N ARG A 263 0.09 -30.22 -35.46
CA ARG A 263 -1.34 -29.90 -35.50
C ARG A 263 -2.15 -30.29 -34.25
N GLU A 264 -3.30 -29.60 -34.15
CA GLU A 264 -4.55 -29.94 -33.43
C GLU A 264 -4.50 -29.68 -31.90
N GLU A 265 -5.40 -28.90 -31.27
CA GLU A 265 -6.85 -28.79 -31.43
C GLU A 265 -7.38 -27.43 -30.90
N ALA A 266 -8.52 -26.97 -31.41
CA ALA A 266 -9.09 -25.64 -31.20
C ALA A 266 -10.03 -25.55 -29.96
N SER A 267 -10.03 -24.39 -29.28
CA SER A 267 -11.21 -23.82 -28.57
C SER A 267 -10.88 -22.36 -28.17
N GLN A 268 -11.26 -21.37 -28.98
CA GLN A 268 -12.52 -20.61 -28.93
C GLN A 268 -12.53 -19.46 -27.91
N TYR A 269 -11.94 -18.31 -28.26
CA TYR A 269 -12.40 -16.96 -27.87
C TYR A 269 -11.97 -15.95 -28.94
N GLU A 270 -12.87 -15.70 -29.90
CA GLU A 270 -12.68 -14.74 -30.99
C GLU A 270 -13.11 -13.34 -30.51
N TRP A 271 -12.15 -12.41 -30.37
CA TRP A 271 -12.42 -11.00 -30.09
C TRP A 271 -12.63 -10.26 -31.42
N GLN A 272 -13.88 -9.98 -31.77
CA GLN A 272 -14.20 -9.12 -32.92
C GLN A 272 -14.04 -7.63 -32.57
N PRO A 273 -13.33 -6.82 -33.38
CA PRO A 273 -13.27 -5.38 -33.20
C PRO A 273 -14.59 -4.71 -33.65
N ARG A 274 -15.15 -3.82 -32.80
CA ARG A 274 -16.29 -2.97 -33.20
C ARG A 274 -15.83 -1.93 -34.25
N PRO A 275 -16.64 -1.64 -35.29
CA PRO A 275 -16.28 -0.66 -36.31
C PRO A 275 -16.34 0.77 -35.75
N ARG A 276 -15.46 1.63 -36.28
CA ARG A 276 -15.42 3.08 -36.04
C ARG A 276 -16.75 3.70 -36.47
N SER A 277 -17.43 4.38 -35.55
CA SER A 277 -18.43 5.38 -35.92
C SER A 277 -17.77 6.75 -35.99
N GLU A 278 -17.90 7.37 -37.16
CA GLU A 278 -17.34 8.65 -37.55
C GLU A 278 -17.79 9.83 -36.67
N SER A 279 -16.92 10.84 -36.68
CA SER A 279 -17.02 12.15 -36.07
C SER A 279 -18.25 12.98 -36.51
N GLY A 280 -18.87 13.66 -35.54
CA GLY A 280 -19.79 14.79 -35.75
C GLY A 280 -19.83 15.71 -34.51
N PRO A 281 -19.99 17.04 -34.66
CA PRO A 281 -19.44 18.03 -33.73
C PRO A 281 -20.34 18.30 -32.50
N CYS A 282 -19.73 18.38 -31.32
CA CYS A 282 -20.41 18.82 -30.09
C CYS A 282 -20.65 20.35 -30.13
N ARG A 283 -21.87 20.76 -30.47
CA ARG A 283 -22.39 22.08 -30.10
C ARG A 283 -22.87 22.04 -28.65
N GLY A 284 -22.37 22.98 -27.84
CA GLY A 284 -22.70 23.08 -26.42
C GLY A 284 -24.17 23.44 -26.17
N ARG A 285 -24.71 22.89 -25.08
CA ARG A 285 -25.81 23.51 -24.32
C ARG A 285 -25.71 23.09 -22.85
N ARG A 286 -25.52 24.09 -22.00
CA ARG A 286 -25.80 24.05 -20.57
C ARG A 286 -27.28 23.67 -20.37
N ARG A 287 -27.58 22.86 -19.36
CA ARG A 287 -28.79 23.01 -18.52
C ARG A 287 -28.71 22.14 -17.26
N SER A 288 -28.59 22.87 -16.14
CA SER A 288 -29.17 22.72 -14.81
C SER A 288 -29.61 21.34 -14.31
N ALA A 289 -29.04 20.95 -13.18
CA ALA A 289 -29.52 19.91 -12.29
C ALA A 289 -30.80 20.36 -11.56
N THR A 290 -31.82 19.51 -11.55
CA THR A 290 -32.95 19.56 -10.62
C THR A 290 -32.90 18.32 -9.73
N PHE A 291 -32.82 18.57 -8.42
CA PHE A 291 -33.00 17.59 -7.36
C PHE A 291 -34.45 17.10 -7.31
N PHE A 292 -34.65 15.80 -7.04
CA PHE A 292 -35.90 15.29 -6.49
C PHE A 292 -35.60 14.44 -5.24
N LEU A 293 -36.08 14.91 -4.09
CA LEU A 293 -36.23 14.12 -2.86
C LEU A 293 -37.48 13.23 -2.99
N GLY A 294 -37.33 11.93 -2.81
CA GLY A 294 -38.45 11.02 -2.57
C GLY A 294 -38.72 10.87 -1.07
N LYS A 295 -39.92 11.23 -0.61
CA LYS A 295 -40.39 10.96 0.75
C LYS A 295 -41.21 9.66 0.80
N SER A 296 -40.81 8.81 1.74
CA SER A 296 -41.62 8.14 2.78
C SER A 296 -42.94 7.46 2.39
N GLN A 297 -42.92 6.12 2.41
CA GLN A 297 -44.07 5.27 2.71
C GLN A 297 -44.03 4.86 4.19
N LYS A 298 -45.15 5.03 4.90
CA LYS A 298 -45.67 4.11 5.93
C LYS A 298 -47.15 4.49 6.18
N GLY A 299 -47.97 3.46 6.29
CA GLY A 299 -49.44 3.54 6.40
C GLY A 299 -49.95 4.05 7.73
#